data_AF-A0A957A4I4-F1
#
_entry.id   AF-A0A957A4I4-F1
#
_cell.length_a   1.000
_cell.length_b   1.000
_cell.length_c   1.000
_cell.angle_alpha   90.00
_cell.angle_beta   90.00
_cell.angle_gamma   90.00
#
_symmetry.space_group_name_H-M   'P 1'
#
loop_
_entity.id
_entity.type
_entity.pdbx_description
1 polymer ?
#
loop_
_entity_poly.entity_id
_entity_poly.type
_entity_poly.pdbx_seq_one_letter_code
_entity_poly.pdbx_strand_id
1 'polypeptide(L)'
;VPESLAAEVGLERGDRVLKIAGSEVTSLSALPRILEEIPGGKPFDIVVERKGEDGEIRTLTFQGQYDDAPAESESAGTSEAGAQADSGG
;
A
#
# COMPACT_ATOMS: atom_id res chain seq x y z
N VAL A 1 -9.41 7.03 10.11
CA VAL A 1 -8.35 6.21 9.48
C VAL A 1 -7.91 5.23 10.54
N PRO A 2 -8.27 3.93 10.47
CA PRO A 2 -7.65 2.99 11.38
C PRO A 2 -6.15 2.99 11.04
N GLU A 3 -5.34 2.89 12.09
CA GLU A 3 -3.88 3.03 12.04
C GLU A 3 -3.33 2.21 10.88
N SER A 4 -2.76 2.90 9.89
CA SER A 4 -2.31 2.27 8.66
C SER A 4 -1.26 1.22 9.02
N LEU A 5 -1.36 0.01 8.47
CA LEU A 5 -0.39 -1.08 8.59
C LEU A 5 1.07 -0.59 8.51
N ALA A 6 1.33 0.44 7.71
CA ALA A 6 2.64 1.08 7.58
C ALA A 6 3.20 1.67 8.89
N ALA A 7 2.33 2.23 9.75
CA ALA A 7 2.71 2.77 11.05
C ALA A 7 2.98 1.66 12.07
N GLU A 8 2.20 0.57 12.06
CA GLU A 8 2.41 -0.57 12.96
C GLU A 8 3.71 -1.32 12.65
N VAL A 9 4.06 -1.44 11.38
CA VAL A 9 5.27 -2.15 10.95
C VAL A 9 6.53 -1.28 10.91
N GLY A 10 6.47 -0.03 11.39
CA GLY A 10 7.65 0.84 11.48
C GLY A 10 8.22 1.29 10.13
N LEU A 11 7.38 1.38 9.10
CA LEU A 11 7.79 1.91 7.80
C LEU A 11 8.02 3.42 7.89
N GLU A 12 9.09 3.85 7.24
CA GLU A 12 9.48 5.25 7.18
C GLU A 12 9.23 5.81 5.78
N ARG A 13 9.05 7.13 5.73
CA ARG A 13 8.94 7.83 4.46
C ARG A 13 10.27 7.70 3.71
N GLY A 14 10.24 7.05 2.56
CA GLY A 14 11.44 6.73 1.78
C GLY A 14 11.67 5.24 1.60
N ASP A 15 10.94 4.40 2.35
CA ASP A 15 10.93 2.96 2.14
C ASP A 15 10.26 2.60 0.82
N ARG A 16 10.95 1.75 0.06
CA ARG A 16 10.42 1.18 -1.17
C ARG A 16 10.04 -0.26 -0.93
N VAL A 17 8.74 -0.55 -0.97
CA VAL A 17 8.23 -1.91 -0.83
C VAL A 17 8.65 -2.76 -2.04
N LEU A 18 9.31 -3.88 -1.77
CA LEU A 18 9.76 -4.84 -2.77
C LEU A 18 8.88 -6.09 -2.78
N LYS A 19 8.48 -6.60 -1.60
CA LYS A 19 7.65 -7.80 -1.46
C LYS A 19 6.69 -7.71 -0.28
N ILE A 20 5.52 -8.33 -0.41
CA ILE A 20 4.55 -8.50 0.68
C ILE A 20 4.02 -9.94 0.60
N ALA A 21 4.01 -10.65 1.74
CA ALA A 21 3.51 -12.02 1.84
C ALA A 21 4.14 -13.00 0.82
N GLY A 22 5.39 -12.74 0.41
CA GLY A 22 6.08 -13.50 -0.63
C GLY A 22 5.83 -13.04 -2.07
N SER A 23 4.85 -12.16 -2.30
CA SER A 23 4.51 -11.60 -3.61
C SER A 23 5.33 -10.34 -3.92
N GLU A 24 5.87 -10.24 -5.14
CA GLU A 24 6.63 -9.07 -5.61
C GLU A 24 5.73 -7.86 -5.87
N VAL A 25 6.06 -6.75 -5.22
CA VAL A 25 5.36 -5.47 -5.39
C VAL A 25 6.13 -4.63 -6.40
N THR A 26 5.68 -4.65 -7.65
CA THR A 26 6.27 -3.83 -8.71
C THR A 26 5.58 -2.48 -8.89
N SER A 27 4.38 -2.32 -8.32
CA SER A 27 3.54 -1.12 -8.49
C SER A 27 2.55 -0.98 -7.33
N LEU A 28 2.21 0.27 -6.97
CA LEU A 28 1.21 0.53 -5.91
C LEU A 28 -0.15 -0.09 -6.23
N SER A 29 -0.52 -0.21 -7.51
CA SER A 29 -1.76 -0.83 -7.96
C SER A 29 -1.84 -2.34 -7.68
N ALA A 30 -0.70 -3.01 -7.43
CA ALA A 30 -0.67 -4.43 -7.07
C ALA A 30 -0.89 -4.65 -5.57
N LEU A 31 -0.69 -3.62 -4.73
CA LEU A 31 -0.84 -3.74 -3.28
C LEU A 31 -2.23 -4.22 -2.84
N PRO A 32 -3.35 -3.67 -3.33
CA PRO A 32 -4.68 -4.11 -2.92
C PRO A 32 -4.89 -5.59 -3.23
N ARG A 33 -4.49 -6.03 -4.44
CA ARG A 33 -4.60 -7.43 -4.87
C ARG A 33 -3.83 -8.38 -3.96
N ILE A 34 -2.60 -8.03 -3.60
CA ILE A 34 -1.77 -8.87 -2.74
C ILE A 34 -2.37 -8.93 -1.32
N LEU A 35 -2.89 -7.82 -0.79
CA LEU A 35 -3.55 -7.79 0.51
C LEU A 35 -4.85 -8.61 0.53
N GLU A 36 -5.60 -8.66 -0.57
CA GLU A 36 -6.78 -9.54 -0.73
C GLU A 36 -6.42 -11.03 -0.65
N GLU A 37 -5.22 -11.41 -1.11
CA GLU A 37 -4.73 -12.80 -1.06
C GLU A 37 -4.24 -13.20 0.34
N ILE A 38 -3.96 -12.24 1.22
CA ILE A 38 -3.50 -12.50 2.57
C ILE A 38 -4.70 -12.84 3.46
N PRO A 39 -4.72 -14.01 4.11
CA PRO A 39 -5.76 -14.33 5.06
C PRO A 39 -5.70 -13.35 6.25
N GLY A 40 -6.80 -12.63 6.47
CA GLY A 40 -6.93 -11.68 7.57
C GLY A 40 -6.57 -12.29 8.93
N GLY A 41 -5.88 -11.51 9.76
CA GLY A 41 -5.43 -11.93 11.09
C GLY A 41 -4.24 -12.90 11.09
N LYS A 42 -3.56 -13.11 9.95
CA LYS A 42 -2.27 -13.84 9.91
C LYS A 42 -1.09 -12.90 9.73
N PRO A 43 0.05 -13.20 10.38
CA PRO A 43 1.28 -12.46 10.15
C PRO A 43 1.85 -12.77 8.75
N PHE A 44 2.40 -11.76 8.10
CA PHE A 44 3.09 -11.86 6.81
C PHE A 44 4.33 -10.96 6.78
N ASP A 45 5.28 -11.32 5.92
CA ASP A 45 6.52 -10.58 5.78
C ASP A 45 6.39 -9.48 4.71
N ILE A 46 6.92 -8.31 5.03
CA ILE A 46 7.05 -7.15 4.16
C ILE A 46 8.53 -6.88 3.98
N VAL A 47 9.01 -6.96 2.74
CA VAL A 47 10.39 -6.63 2.39
C VAL A 47 10.40 -5.24 1.79
N VAL A 48 11.18 -4.35 2.38
CA VAL A 48 11.38 -2.99 1.88
C VAL A 48 12.86 -2.69 1.68
N GLU A 49 13.11 -1.75 0.80
CA GLU A 49 14.40 -1.16 0.53
C GLU A 49 14.42 0.24 1.14
N ARG A 50 15.26 0.44 2.16
CA ARG A 50 15.48 1.73 2.80
C ARG A 50 16.82 2.28 2.40
N LYS A 51 16.85 3.53 1.92
CA LYS A 51 18.09 4.26 1.67
C LYS A 51 18.49 5.02 2.93
N GLY A 52 19.63 4.67 3.52
CA GLY A 52 20.21 5.37 4.66
C GLY A 52 20.66 6.78 4.30
N GLU A 53 20.88 7.60 5.32
CA GLU A 53 21.40 8.97 5.16
C GLU A 53 22.82 8.98 4.58
N ASP A 54 23.59 7.94 4.88
CA ASP A 54 24.89 7.61 4.29
C ASP A 54 24.82 7.22 2.79
N GLY A 55 23.61 7.04 2.26
CA GLY A 55 23.35 6.68 0.87
C GLY A 55 23.38 5.19 0.59
N GLU A 56 23.69 4.35 1.58
CA GLU A 56 23.61 2.90 1.44
C GLU A 56 22.16 2.44 1.35
N ILE A 57 21.94 1.44 0.52
CA ILE A 57 20.64 0.80 0.37
C ILE A 57 20.63 -0.45 1.25
N ARG A 58 19.64 -0.55 2.13
CA ARG A 58 19.46 -1.69 3.04
C ARG A 58 18.10 -2.32 2.80
N THR A 59 18.10 -3.65 2.78
CA THR A 59 16.86 -4.42 2.72
C THR A 59 16.42 -4.74 4.14
N LEU A 60 15.22 -4.28 4.50
CA LEU A 60 14.60 -4.52 5.79
C LEU A 60 13.40 -5.43 5.60
N THR A 61 13.25 -6.42 6.49
CA THR A 61 12.08 -7.29 6.52
C THR A 61 11.29 -6.99 7.79
N PHE A 62 10.04 -6.64 7.62
CA PHE A 62 9.09 -6.36 8.69
C PHE A 62 8.00 -7.42 8.71
N GLN A 63 7.54 -7.81 9.90
CA GLN A 63 6.39 -8.70 10.03
C GLN A 63 5.15 -7.85 10.32
N GLY A 64 4.21 -7.85 9.39
CA GLY A 64 2.92 -7.18 9.53
C GLY A 64 1.81 -8.17 9.80
N GLN A 65 0.72 -7.69 10.39
CA GLN A 65 -0.52 -8.44 10.52
C GLN A 65 -1.65 -7.51 10.07
N TYR A 66 -2.52 -8.02 9.20
CA TYR A 66 -3.62 -7.26 8.65
C TYR A 66 -4.91 -7.93 9.13
N ASP A 67 -5.45 -7.44 10.25
CA ASP A 67 -6.65 -7.99 10.88
C ASP A 67 -7.94 -7.60 10.15
N ASP A 68 -7.90 -6.52 9.37
CA ASP A 68 -9.02 -6.03 8.59
C ASP A 68 -8.76 -6.30 7.11
N ALA A 69 -8.97 -7.55 6.64
CA ALA A 69 -9.03 -7.81 5.19
C ALA A 69 -9.95 -6.74 4.57
N PRO A 70 -9.51 -5.96 3.57
CA PRO A 70 -10.24 -4.78 3.20
C PRO A 70 -11.53 -5.28 2.58
N ALA A 71 -12.64 -5.10 3.28
CA ALA A 71 -13.95 -5.21 2.65
C ALA A 71 -13.94 -4.18 1.52
N GLU A 72 -13.91 -4.69 0.28
CA GLU A 72 -14.03 -3.95 -0.98
C GLU A 72 -14.66 -2.57 -0.80
N SER A 73 -13.91 -1.47 -0.99
CA SER A 73 -14.39 -0.08 -1.25
C SER A 73 -13.27 0.93 -0.91
N GLU A 74 -12.85 1.94 -1.71
CA GLU A 74 -13.45 2.65 -2.84
C GLU A 74 -12.35 3.32 -3.69
N SER A 75 -12.50 3.25 -5.01
CA SER A 75 -12.32 4.36 -5.96
C SER A 75 -11.12 5.31 -5.81
N ALA A 76 -9.92 4.89 -6.23
CA ALA A 76 -8.94 5.83 -6.80
C ALA A 76 -9.21 6.00 -8.29
N GLY A 77 -10.31 6.68 -8.60
CA GLY A 77 -10.79 6.88 -9.97
C GLY A 77 -11.72 8.07 -10.14
N THR A 78 -11.67 9.07 -9.26
CA THR A 78 -12.29 10.38 -9.53
C THR A 78 -11.19 11.42 -9.61
N SER A 79 -10.77 11.71 -10.84
CA SER A 79 -10.34 13.04 -11.21
C SER A 79 -11.51 13.71 -11.93
N GLU A 80 -12.45 14.27 -11.17
CA GLU A 80 -13.52 15.13 -11.69
C GLU A 80 -13.08 16.60 -11.65
N ALA A 81 -13.08 17.27 -12.81
CA ALA A 81 -13.35 18.70 -13.05
C ALA A 81 -13.08 19.00 -14.55
N GLY A 82 -13.98 19.54 -15.39
CA GLY A 82 -15.34 20.03 -15.28
C GLY A 82 -15.72 20.79 -16.57
N ALA A 83 -17.01 20.82 -16.94
CA ALA A 83 -17.72 21.83 -17.76
C ALA A 83 -19.10 21.23 -18.18
N GLN A 84 -20.16 21.35 -17.39
CA GLN A 84 -21.08 22.49 -17.18
C GLN A 84 -22.05 22.78 -18.35
N ALA A 85 -23.35 22.58 -18.04
CA ALA A 85 -24.60 23.30 -18.45
C ALA A 85 -24.94 23.42 -19.96
N ASP A 86 -26.06 22.90 -20.46
CA ASP A 86 -27.46 23.40 -20.34
C ASP A 86 -27.82 24.54 -21.33
N SER A 87 -28.85 24.23 -22.15
CA SER A 87 -29.81 25.05 -22.93
C SER A 87 -29.40 26.11 -23.98
N GLY A 88 -30.16 26.10 -25.09
CA GLY A 88 -30.62 27.31 -25.76
C GLY A 88 -30.28 27.44 -27.26
N GLY A 89 -31.29 27.26 -28.12
CA GLY A 89 -31.22 27.55 -29.57
C GLY A 89 -32.42 27.00 -30.33
#